data_AF-A0A7C5QC82-F1
#
_entry.id   AF-A0A7C5QC82-F1
#
_cell.length_a   1.000
_cell.length_b   1.000
_cell.length_c   1.000
_cell.angle_alpha   90.00
_cell.angle_beta   90.00
_cell.angle_gamma   90.00
#
_symmetry.space_group_name_H-M   'P 1'
#
loop_
_entity.id
_entity.type
_entity.pdbx_description
1 polymer ?
#
loop_
_entity_poly.entity_id
_entity_poly.type
_entity_poly.pdbx_seq_one_letter_code
_entity_poly.pdbx_strand_id
1 'polypeptide(L)'
;MDNVTPTAPSPPDASRPSLTIRDWVKVVRGFYFVFFGGITLVVFVAEMLMTVAPRSFSLPLCGGSLLALTVGAWQLARVRGLGAEWVIQGRVLLVSVTATAYLFPFFWFWRQVPRNLYFCCHGLFFLMMVLLLLMALSVSSGALARALGRRGLTWQMVLCLLSAMVIQVVPFVGWAGVSVAAALRGEDPVVMLQVVLAHMHPFRATLWLLPFTLSLSLVWTAKDIALEQLLVAKQ
;
A
#
# COMPACT_ATOMS: atom_id res chain seq x y z
N MET A 1 41.15 -17.06 -48.83
CA MET A 1 40.84 -17.83 -47.61
C MET A 1 40.67 -16.81 -46.52
N ASP A 2 39.45 -16.34 -46.34
CA ASP A 2 39.15 -15.23 -45.45
C ASP A 2 39.05 -15.76 -44.02
N ASN A 3 39.91 -15.22 -43.16
CA ASN A 3 39.97 -15.53 -41.74
C ASN A 3 38.71 -14.96 -41.07
N VAL A 4 37.66 -15.78 -40.98
CA VAL A 4 36.46 -15.45 -40.20
C VAL A 4 36.83 -15.53 -38.73
N THR A 5 37.19 -14.39 -38.17
CA THR A 5 37.42 -14.24 -36.73
C THR A 5 36.08 -14.53 -36.02
N PRO A 6 36.01 -15.50 -35.10
CA PRO A 6 34.78 -15.78 -34.38
C PRO A 6 34.43 -14.57 -33.52
N THR A 7 33.31 -13.92 -33.85
CA THR A 7 32.74 -12.84 -33.06
C THR A 7 32.43 -13.40 -31.67
N ALA A 8 33.03 -12.81 -30.64
CA ALA A 8 32.78 -13.18 -29.26
C ALA A 8 31.27 -13.14 -28.98
N PRO A 9 30.72 -14.10 -28.21
CA PRO A 9 29.31 -14.09 -27.84
C PRO A 9 28.99 -12.76 -27.17
N SER A 10 27.96 -12.09 -27.69
CA SER A 10 27.42 -10.86 -27.12
C SER A 10 27.16 -11.11 -25.62
N PRO A 11 27.52 -10.17 -24.72
CA PRO A 11 27.19 -10.33 -23.31
C PRO A 11 25.68 -10.56 -23.20
N PRO A 12 25.23 -11.51 -22.37
CA PRO A 12 23.81 -11.79 -22.21
C PRO A 12 23.08 -10.50 -21.89
N ASP A 13 22.04 -10.19 -22.67
CA ASP A 13 21.17 -9.02 -22.50
C ASP A 13 20.84 -8.85 -21.01
N ALA A 14 21.53 -7.92 -20.35
CA ALA A 14 21.38 -7.63 -18.92
C ALA A 14 20.02 -6.98 -18.58
N SER A 15 19.09 -6.97 -19.54
CA SER A 15 17.85 -6.21 -19.52
C SER A 15 16.63 -7.01 -19.07
N ARG A 16 16.71 -8.36 -18.99
CA ARG A 16 15.59 -9.19 -18.53
C ARG A 16 15.77 -9.67 -17.08
N PRO A 17 14.74 -9.56 -16.22
CA PRO A 17 14.82 -10.03 -14.85
C PRO A 17 15.00 -11.55 -14.80
N SER A 18 15.99 -12.02 -14.02
CA SER A 18 16.34 -13.43 -13.84
C SER A 18 15.44 -14.13 -12.83
N LEU A 19 14.12 -14.06 -13.04
CA LEU A 19 13.14 -14.63 -12.12
C LEU A 19 12.85 -16.10 -12.45
N THR A 20 12.84 -16.93 -11.41
CA THR A 20 12.38 -18.32 -11.50
C THR A 20 10.85 -18.39 -11.52
N ILE A 21 10.27 -19.50 -12.00
CA ILE A 21 8.82 -19.79 -11.91
C ILE A 21 8.33 -19.61 -10.45
N ARG A 22 9.12 -20.08 -9.48
CA ARG A 22 8.80 -19.96 -8.06
C ARG A 22 8.70 -18.51 -7.62
N ASP A 23 9.54 -17.63 -8.14
CA ASP A 23 9.50 -16.20 -7.79
C ASP A 23 8.28 -15.51 -8.39
N TRP A 24 7.93 -15.83 -9.65
CA TRP A 24 6.70 -15.35 -10.27
C TRP A 24 5.45 -15.74 -9.48
N VAL A 25 5.39 -16.99 -8.98
CA VAL A 25 4.29 -17.43 -8.09
C VAL A 25 4.22 -16.59 -6.81
N LYS A 26 5.35 -16.24 -6.20
CA LYS A 26 5.38 -15.36 -5.02
C LYS A 26 4.88 -13.96 -5.35
N VAL A 27 5.25 -13.40 -6.51
CA VAL A 27 4.79 -12.08 -6.95
C VAL A 27 3.27 -12.07 -7.11
N VAL A 28 2.71 -13.03 -7.85
CA VAL A 28 1.25 -13.13 -8.09
C VAL A 28 0.50 -13.29 -6.76
N ARG A 29 0.91 -14.22 -5.90
CA ARG A 29 0.28 -14.42 -4.58
C ARG A 29 0.43 -13.19 -3.70
N GLY A 30 1.61 -12.58 -3.72
CA GLY A 30 1.94 -11.38 -2.95
C GLY A 30 0.97 -10.25 -3.25
N PHE A 31 0.83 -9.88 -4.52
CA PHE A 31 -0.11 -8.83 -4.93
C PHE A 31 -1.57 -9.22 -4.70
N TYR A 32 -1.95 -10.48 -4.90
CA TYR A 32 -3.31 -10.94 -4.62
C TYR A 32 -3.69 -10.74 -3.15
N PHE A 33 -2.84 -11.20 -2.21
CA PHE A 33 -3.09 -11.04 -0.78
C PHE A 33 -3.08 -9.57 -0.35
N VAL A 34 -2.15 -8.79 -0.88
CA VAL A 34 -2.10 -7.35 -0.63
C VAL A 34 -3.37 -6.65 -1.09
N PHE A 35 -3.89 -6.99 -2.28
CA PHE A 35 -5.07 -6.34 -2.84
C PHE A 35 -6.29 -6.51 -1.93
N PHE A 36 -6.62 -7.74 -1.58
CA PHE A 36 -7.76 -8.02 -0.69
C PHE A 36 -7.52 -7.54 0.74
N GLY A 37 -6.29 -7.66 1.24
CA GLY A 37 -5.90 -7.12 2.54
C GLY A 37 -6.03 -5.60 2.60
N GLY A 38 -5.66 -4.89 1.54
CA GLY A 38 -5.77 -3.44 1.42
C GLY A 38 -7.23 -2.96 1.36
N ILE A 39 -8.08 -3.62 0.58
CA ILE A 39 -9.53 -3.35 0.54
C ILE A 39 -10.14 -3.44 1.93
N THR A 40 -9.92 -4.59 2.58
CA THR A 40 -10.52 -4.86 3.90
C THR A 40 -9.96 -3.94 4.98
N LEU A 41 -8.68 -3.57 4.93
CA LEU A 41 -8.08 -2.60 5.84
C LEU A 41 -8.72 -1.21 5.68
N VAL A 42 -8.93 -0.71 4.46
CA VAL A 42 -9.55 0.60 4.26
C VAL A 42 -11.01 0.62 4.69
N VAL A 43 -11.76 -0.45 4.40
CA VAL A 43 -13.13 -0.61 4.91
C VAL A 43 -13.14 -0.57 6.44
N PHE A 44 -12.23 -1.29 7.10
CA PHE A 44 -12.08 -1.28 8.55
C PHE A 44 -11.75 0.13 9.08
N VAL A 45 -10.79 0.85 8.48
CA VAL A 45 -10.43 2.21 8.90
C VAL A 45 -11.62 3.15 8.75
N ALA A 46 -12.34 3.08 7.63
CA ALA A 46 -13.54 3.89 7.40
C ALA A 46 -14.64 3.59 8.43
N GLU A 47 -14.91 2.31 8.71
CA GLU A 47 -15.89 1.89 9.71
C GLU A 47 -15.52 2.40 11.11
N MET A 48 -14.24 2.28 11.48
CA MET A 48 -13.73 2.73 12.77
C MET A 48 -13.88 4.23 12.97
N LEU A 49 -13.68 5.02 11.90
CA LEU A 49 -13.81 6.47 11.95
C LEU A 49 -15.29 6.91 11.96
N MET A 50 -16.18 6.22 11.24
CA MET A 50 -17.56 6.67 10.99
C MET A 50 -18.61 6.12 11.97
N THR A 51 -18.26 5.20 12.87
CA THR A 51 -19.18 4.63 13.90
C THR A 51 -20.45 3.94 13.38
N VAL A 52 -20.47 3.51 12.11
CA VAL A 52 -21.70 3.13 11.38
C VAL A 52 -22.22 1.71 11.69
N ALA A 53 -21.48 0.84 12.38
CA ALA A 53 -21.84 -0.58 12.50
C ALA A 53 -21.60 -1.22 13.88
N PRO A 54 -22.32 -2.34 14.21
CA PRO A 54 -22.08 -3.12 15.41
C PRO A 54 -20.66 -3.68 15.45
N ARG A 55 -19.98 -3.44 16.58
CA ARG A 55 -18.53 -3.63 16.81
C ARG A 55 -17.99 -5.05 16.59
N SER A 56 -18.86 -6.05 16.43
CA SER A 56 -18.52 -7.47 16.46
C SER A 56 -17.77 -7.95 15.21
N PHE A 57 -17.98 -7.31 14.04
CA PHE A 57 -17.38 -7.75 12.77
C PHE A 57 -16.05 -7.07 12.42
N SER A 58 -15.76 -5.90 12.99
CA SER A 58 -14.59 -5.09 12.61
C SER A 58 -13.25 -5.67 13.09
N LEU A 59 -13.22 -6.34 14.25
CA LEU A 59 -11.99 -6.96 14.77
C LEU A 59 -11.52 -8.17 13.93
N PRO A 60 -12.37 -9.16 13.59
CA PRO A 60 -11.98 -10.24 12.68
C PRO A 60 -11.58 -9.75 11.29
N LEU A 61 -12.29 -8.75 10.75
CA LEU A 61 -11.96 -8.11 9.47
C LEU A 61 -10.55 -7.54 9.51
N CYS A 62 -10.22 -6.72 10.52
CA CYS A 62 -8.90 -6.14 10.67
C CYS A 62 -7.80 -7.20 10.83
N GLY A 63 -8.02 -8.20 11.69
CA GLY A 63 -7.08 -9.31 11.88
C GLY A 63 -6.80 -10.05 10.56
N GLY A 64 -7.86 -10.34 9.79
CA GLY A 64 -7.76 -10.94 8.47
C GLY A 64 -7.02 -10.05 7.47
N SER A 65 -7.31 -8.75 7.46
CA SER A 65 -6.62 -7.75 6.61
C SER A 65 -5.13 -7.71 6.88
N LEU A 66 -4.75 -7.57 8.15
CA LEU A 66 -3.35 -7.46 8.57
C LEU A 66 -2.59 -8.76 8.28
N LEU A 67 -3.23 -9.92 8.48
CA LEU A 67 -2.64 -11.21 8.12
C LEU A 67 -2.41 -11.32 6.61
N ALA A 68 -3.43 -10.99 5.80
CA ALA A 68 -3.32 -11.00 4.34
C ALA A 68 -2.22 -10.05 3.85
N LEU A 69 -2.18 -8.81 4.36
CA LEU A 69 -1.15 -7.83 4.04
C LEU A 69 0.25 -8.32 4.45
N THR A 70 0.38 -8.94 5.62
CA THR A 70 1.68 -9.45 6.11
C THR A 70 2.18 -10.59 5.24
N VAL A 71 1.32 -11.56 4.94
CA VAL A 71 1.65 -12.68 4.04
C VAL A 71 2.00 -12.14 2.66
N GLY A 72 1.19 -11.22 2.12
CA GLY A 72 1.42 -10.62 0.81
C GLY A 72 2.75 -9.87 0.73
N ALA A 73 3.00 -8.97 1.67
CA ALA A 73 4.25 -8.20 1.76
C ALA A 73 5.47 -9.10 1.94
N TRP A 74 5.38 -10.12 2.78
CA TRP A 74 6.46 -11.09 2.99
C TRP A 74 6.79 -11.86 1.71
N GLN A 75 5.78 -12.29 0.93
CA GLN A 75 6.02 -12.96 -0.35
C GLN A 75 6.73 -12.04 -1.35
N LEU A 76 6.31 -10.78 -1.45
CA LEU A 76 6.94 -9.79 -2.35
C LEU A 76 8.39 -9.48 -1.94
N ALA A 77 8.65 -9.29 -0.64
CA ALA A 77 9.97 -8.98 -0.10
C ALA A 77 11.00 -10.10 -0.30
N ARG A 78 10.56 -11.35 -0.52
CA ARG A 78 11.45 -12.49 -0.77
C ARG A 78 11.94 -12.60 -2.21
N VAL A 79 11.37 -11.83 -3.14
CA VAL A 79 11.79 -11.82 -4.54
C VAL A 79 12.94 -10.82 -4.69
N ARG A 80 14.12 -11.27 -5.12
CA ARG A 80 15.33 -10.43 -5.24
C ARG A 80 15.76 -10.16 -6.68
N GLY A 81 15.24 -10.91 -7.66
CA GLY A 81 15.64 -10.82 -9.07
C GLY A 81 15.05 -9.64 -9.87
N LEU A 82 14.32 -8.73 -9.22
CA LEU A 82 13.68 -7.56 -9.84
C LEU A 82 14.49 -6.26 -9.68
N GLY A 83 15.70 -6.35 -9.13
CA GLY A 83 16.61 -5.20 -8.93
C GLY A 83 16.54 -4.58 -7.54
N ALA A 84 17.46 -3.63 -7.29
CA ALA A 84 17.64 -3.02 -5.96
C ALA A 84 16.42 -2.24 -5.48
N GLU A 85 15.75 -1.54 -6.39
CA GLU A 85 14.55 -0.76 -6.05
C GLU A 85 13.43 -1.67 -5.50
N TRP A 86 13.18 -2.82 -6.13
CA TRP A 86 12.20 -3.80 -5.63
C TRP A 86 12.55 -4.28 -4.23
N VAL A 87 13.82 -4.58 -3.95
CA VAL A 87 14.27 -5.05 -2.63
C VAL A 87 14.02 -3.99 -1.56
N ILE A 88 14.30 -2.72 -1.87
CA ILE A 88 14.02 -1.60 -0.96
C ILE A 88 12.53 -1.50 -0.70
N GLN A 89 11.70 -1.49 -1.76
CA GLN A 89 10.26 -1.34 -1.60
C GLN A 89 9.61 -2.53 -0.90
N GLY A 90 10.07 -3.75 -1.14
CA GLY A 90 9.64 -4.93 -0.39
C GLY A 90 9.92 -4.82 1.11
N ARG A 91 11.06 -4.22 1.51
CA ARG A 91 11.36 -3.94 2.92
C ARG A 91 10.47 -2.85 3.48
N VAL A 92 10.30 -1.73 2.76
CA VAL A 92 9.40 -0.65 3.17
C VAL A 92 8.00 -1.19 3.38
N LEU A 93 7.51 -2.01 2.45
CA LEU A 93 6.20 -2.63 2.54
C LEU A 93 6.05 -3.49 3.81
N LEU A 94 7.04 -4.36 4.07
CA LEU A 94 7.03 -5.22 5.26
C LEU A 94 7.08 -4.41 6.56
N VAL A 95 7.91 -3.36 6.61
CA VAL A 95 7.99 -2.44 7.75
C VAL A 95 6.67 -1.72 7.96
N SER A 96 6.06 -1.17 6.91
CA SER A 96 4.78 -0.46 6.99
C SER A 96 3.66 -1.37 7.48
N VAL A 97 3.55 -2.61 6.97
CA VAL A 97 2.53 -3.56 7.45
C VAL A 97 2.78 -3.95 8.91
N THR A 98 4.03 -4.21 9.29
CA THR A 98 4.38 -4.57 10.67
C THR A 98 4.08 -3.42 11.64
N ALA A 99 4.42 -2.18 11.26
CA ALA A 99 4.11 -0.98 12.02
C ALA A 99 2.58 -0.77 12.12
N THR A 100 1.84 -0.98 11.03
CA THR A 100 0.37 -0.90 11.03
C THR A 100 -0.24 -1.93 11.99
N ALA A 101 0.25 -3.17 11.98
CA ALA A 101 -0.21 -4.21 12.88
C ALA A 101 0.12 -3.91 14.35
N TYR A 102 1.31 -3.37 14.63
CA TYR A 102 1.71 -2.94 15.96
C TYR A 102 0.89 -1.75 16.48
N LEU A 103 0.59 -0.79 15.61
CA LEU A 103 -0.11 0.44 15.99
C LEU A 103 -1.63 0.27 16.08
N PHE A 104 -2.18 -0.81 15.51
CA PHE A 104 -3.61 -1.09 15.50
C PHE A 104 -4.29 -1.01 16.89
N PRO A 105 -3.76 -1.63 17.97
CA PRO A 105 -4.37 -1.54 19.30
C PRO A 105 -4.43 -0.10 19.80
N PHE A 106 -3.44 0.73 19.48
CA PHE A 106 -3.42 2.14 19.88
C PHE A 106 -4.45 2.96 19.10
N PHE A 107 -4.65 2.67 17.81
CA PHE A 107 -5.74 3.28 17.04
C PHE A 107 -7.11 2.90 17.60
N TRP A 108 -7.27 1.64 18.02
CA TRP A 108 -8.48 1.20 18.74
C TRP A 108 -8.66 1.94 20.07
N PHE A 109 -7.62 2.05 20.90
CA PHE A 109 -7.69 2.75 22.18
C PHE A 109 -7.91 4.24 22.02
N TRP A 110 -7.36 4.87 20.98
CA TRP A 110 -7.61 6.27 20.68
C TRP A 110 -9.10 6.55 20.51
N ARG A 111 -9.83 5.65 19.84
CA ARG A 111 -11.29 5.79 19.73
C ARG A 111 -12.01 5.72 21.07
N GLN A 112 -11.50 4.95 22.03
CA GLN A 112 -12.12 4.79 23.36
C GLN A 112 -11.76 5.95 24.30
N VAL A 113 -10.56 6.51 24.15
CA VAL A 113 -10.05 7.62 24.97
C VAL A 113 -9.50 8.73 24.05
N PRO A 114 -10.37 9.41 23.28
CA PRO A 114 -9.96 10.28 22.17
C PRO A 114 -9.20 11.52 22.59
N ARG A 115 -9.39 11.97 23.83
CA ARG A 115 -8.71 13.13 24.43
C ARG A 115 -7.30 12.83 24.91
N ASN A 116 -6.91 11.55 24.98
CA ASN A 116 -5.58 11.18 25.44
C ASN A 116 -4.56 11.41 24.31
N LEU A 117 -3.64 12.36 24.54
CA LEU A 117 -2.63 12.75 23.56
C LEU A 117 -1.74 11.59 23.10
N TYR A 118 -1.37 10.70 24.01
CA TYR A 118 -0.53 9.55 23.69
C TYR A 118 -1.22 8.62 22.68
N PHE A 119 -2.50 8.27 22.92
CA PHE A 119 -3.26 7.47 21.97
C PHE A 119 -3.55 8.23 20.67
N CYS A 120 -3.79 9.54 20.73
CA CYS A 120 -3.95 10.38 19.55
C CYS A 120 -2.72 10.32 18.64
N CYS A 121 -1.52 10.54 19.17
CA CYS A 121 -0.29 10.50 18.38
C CYS A 121 -0.06 9.11 17.75
N HIS A 122 -0.30 8.03 18.49
CA HIS A 122 -0.15 6.67 17.95
C HIS A 122 -1.23 6.33 16.91
N GLY A 123 -2.46 6.79 17.11
CA GLY A 123 -3.55 6.63 16.14
C GLY A 123 -3.32 7.41 14.85
N LEU A 124 -2.76 8.62 14.93
CA LEU A 124 -2.30 9.38 13.76
C LEU A 124 -1.12 8.66 13.08
N PHE A 125 -0.19 8.13 13.85
CA PHE A 125 0.94 7.38 13.29
C PHE A 125 0.49 6.09 12.59
N PHE A 126 -0.54 5.41 13.10
CA PHE A 126 -1.20 4.30 12.42
C PHE A 126 -1.74 4.73 11.05
N LEU A 127 -2.50 5.81 10.98
CA LEU A 127 -3.05 6.33 9.72
C LEU A 127 -1.94 6.72 8.72
N MET A 128 -0.84 7.31 9.22
CA MET A 128 0.33 7.61 8.40
C MET A 128 0.97 6.34 7.83
N MET A 129 1.08 5.27 8.62
CA MET A 129 1.60 3.97 8.14
C MET A 129 0.70 3.33 7.10
N VAL A 130 -0.62 3.50 7.20
CA VAL A 130 -1.58 3.06 6.17
C VAL A 130 -1.37 3.84 4.86
N LEU A 131 -1.16 5.16 4.92
CA LEU A 131 -0.84 5.95 3.72
C LEU A 131 0.50 5.54 3.10
N LEU A 132 1.53 5.36 3.93
CA LEU A 132 2.84 4.89 3.49
C LEU A 132 2.75 3.49 2.85
N LEU A 133 1.92 2.61 3.40
CA LEU A 133 1.64 1.29 2.85
C LEU A 133 1.09 1.40 1.42
N LEU A 134 0.10 2.26 1.18
CA LEU A 134 -0.46 2.48 -0.16
C LEU A 134 0.60 3.01 -1.14
N MET A 135 1.44 3.95 -0.70
CA MET A 135 2.53 4.47 -1.52
C MET A 135 3.55 3.39 -1.85
N ALA A 136 3.98 2.61 -0.87
CA ALA A 136 4.93 1.51 -1.06
C ALA A 136 4.39 0.46 -2.06
N LEU A 137 3.08 0.21 -2.06
CA LEU A 137 2.43 -0.66 -3.02
C LEU A 137 2.45 -0.11 -4.45
N SER A 138 2.16 1.18 -4.61
CA SER A 138 2.25 1.86 -5.89
C SER A 138 3.69 1.85 -6.42
N VAL A 139 4.68 2.18 -5.59
CA VAL A 139 6.10 2.14 -6.01
C VAL A 139 6.54 0.70 -6.32
N SER A 140 6.14 -0.31 -5.55
CA SER A 140 6.43 -1.72 -5.82
C SER A 140 5.86 -2.18 -7.17
N SER A 141 4.62 -1.79 -7.47
CA SER A 141 3.97 -2.06 -8.76
C SER A 141 4.71 -1.39 -9.91
N GLY A 142 5.18 -0.15 -9.70
CA GLY A 142 6.04 0.57 -10.64
C GLY A 142 7.43 -0.06 -10.82
N ALA A 143 8.02 -0.61 -9.77
CA ALA A 143 9.31 -1.29 -9.84
C ALA A 143 9.21 -2.57 -10.67
N LEU A 144 8.12 -3.35 -10.51
CA LEU A 144 7.81 -4.46 -11.41
C LEU A 144 7.63 -3.97 -12.85
N ALA A 145 6.87 -2.89 -13.05
CA ALA A 145 6.61 -2.33 -14.37
C ALA A 145 7.92 -1.94 -15.09
N ARG A 146 8.83 -1.27 -14.38
CA ARG A 146 10.15 -0.89 -14.90
C ARG A 146 11.00 -2.10 -15.24
N ALA A 147 11.05 -3.09 -14.35
CA ALA A 147 11.79 -4.34 -14.59
C ALA A 147 11.29 -5.11 -15.82
N LEU A 148 10.02 -4.90 -16.21
CA LEU A 148 9.40 -5.51 -17.39
C LEU A 148 9.30 -4.56 -18.60
N GLY A 149 9.88 -3.36 -18.54
CA GLY A 149 9.82 -2.37 -19.63
C GLY A 149 8.42 -1.80 -19.90
N ARG A 150 7.45 -1.94 -18.99
CA ARG A 150 6.06 -1.48 -19.14
C ARG A 150 5.92 0.01 -18.78
N ARG A 151 6.21 0.89 -19.74
CA ARG A 151 6.18 2.36 -19.56
C ARG A 151 4.80 2.90 -19.15
N GLY A 152 3.71 2.35 -19.69
CA GLY A 152 2.35 2.80 -19.36
C GLY A 152 2.03 2.64 -17.87
N LEU A 153 2.34 1.47 -17.29
CA LEU A 153 2.12 1.21 -15.87
C LEU A 153 3.05 2.04 -14.97
N THR A 154 4.26 2.34 -15.46
CA THR A 154 5.18 3.27 -14.77
C THR A 154 4.57 4.67 -14.68
N TRP A 155 3.98 5.20 -15.76
CA TRP A 155 3.32 6.49 -15.73
C TRP A 155 2.10 6.52 -14.81
N GLN A 156 1.28 5.46 -14.83
CA GLN A 156 0.15 5.34 -13.91
C GLN A 156 0.59 5.35 -12.44
N MET A 157 1.73 4.71 -12.13
CA MET A 157 2.34 4.76 -10.80
C MET A 157 2.74 6.19 -10.39
N VAL A 158 3.34 6.98 -11.29
CA VAL A 158 3.65 8.40 -10.99
C VAL A 158 2.38 9.21 -10.71
N LEU A 159 1.36 9.07 -11.56
CA LEU A 159 0.08 9.77 -11.38
C LEU A 159 -0.58 9.38 -10.05
N CYS A 160 -0.53 8.10 -9.70
CA CYS A 160 -1.05 7.60 -8.44
C CYS A 160 -0.32 8.24 -7.25
N LEU A 161 1.02 8.26 -7.25
CA LEU A 161 1.79 8.89 -6.17
C LEU A 161 1.54 10.38 -6.04
N LEU A 162 1.47 11.11 -7.15
CA LEU A 162 1.13 12.54 -7.14
C LEU A 162 -0.26 12.78 -6.57
N SER A 163 -1.24 11.99 -7.01
CA SER A 163 -2.60 12.08 -6.49
C SER A 163 -2.67 11.74 -4.99
N ALA A 164 -1.93 10.73 -4.52
CA ALA A 164 -1.88 10.35 -3.11
C ALA A 164 -1.23 11.45 -2.25
N MET A 165 -0.16 12.08 -2.74
CA MET A 165 0.48 13.19 -2.03
C MET A 165 -0.45 14.39 -1.88
N VAL A 166 -1.06 14.84 -2.98
CA VAL A 166 -1.89 16.05 -3.00
C VAL A 166 -3.23 15.84 -2.30
N ILE A 167 -3.89 14.70 -2.53
CA ILE A 167 -5.26 14.46 -2.09
C ILE A 167 -5.31 13.81 -0.70
N GLN A 168 -4.32 13.00 -0.31
CA GLN A 168 -4.32 12.28 0.97
C GLN A 168 -3.28 12.80 1.95
N VAL A 169 -1.99 12.83 1.60
CA VAL A 169 -0.94 13.15 2.57
C VAL A 169 -0.98 14.60 3.04
N VAL A 170 -1.05 15.57 2.12
CA VAL A 170 -1.07 16.99 2.50
C VAL A 170 -2.28 17.31 3.40
N PRO A 171 -3.52 16.90 3.05
CA PRO A 171 -4.67 17.11 3.94
C PRO A 171 -4.57 16.32 5.24
N PHE A 172 -4.00 15.11 5.22
CA PHE A 172 -3.76 14.32 6.43
C PHE A 172 -2.83 15.05 7.40
N VAL A 173 -1.72 15.63 6.93
CA VAL A 173 -0.78 16.38 7.79
C VAL A 173 -1.47 17.59 8.43
N GLY A 174 -2.26 18.33 7.66
CA GLY A 174 -3.05 19.45 8.18
C GLY A 174 -4.03 18.99 9.27
N TRP A 175 -4.78 17.93 9.00
CA TRP A 175 -5.73 17.37 9.97
C TRP A 175 -5.06 16.76 11.21
N ALA A 176 -3.90 16.11 11.05
CA ALA A 176 -3.12 15.57 12.17
C ALA A 176 -2.68 16.69 13.13
N GLY A 177 -2.23 17.83 12.59
CA GLY A 177 -1.90 19.01 13.39
C GLY A 177 -3.10 19.54 14.18
N VAL A 178 -4.27 19.66 13.53
CA VAL A 178 -5.52 20.06 14.19
C VAL A 178 -5.91 19.07 15.29
N SER A 179 -5.77 17.77 15.04
CA SER A 179 -6.13 16.72 16.00
C SER A 179 -5.26 16.75 17.25
N VAL A 180 -3.95 16.96 17.08
CA VAL A 180 -3.01 17.13 18.20
C VAL A 180 -3.34 18.39 19.00
N ALA A 181 -3.60 19.52 18.32
CA ALA A 181 -3.98 20.77 18.98
C ALA A 181 -5.30 20.62 19.77
N ALA A 182 -6.30 19.94 19.21
CA ALA A 182 -7.56 19.64 19.89
C ALA A 182 -7.34 18.78 21.14
N ALA A 183 -6.55 17.70 21.04
CA ALA A 183 -6.23 16.84 22.18
C ALA A 183 -5.50 17.61 23.29
N LEU A 184 -4.59 18.54 22.95
CA LEU A 184 -3.91 19.41 23.91
C LEU A 184 -4.88 20.35 24.65
N ARG A 185 -5.99 20.74 24.02
CA ARG A 185 -7.07 21.54 24.63
C ARG A 185 -8.11 20.69 25.39
N GLY A 186 -7.94 19.37 25.42
CA GLY A 186 -8.92 18.43 26.01
C GLY A 186 -10.18 18.24 25.17
N GLU A 187 -10.17 18.67 23.92
CA GLU A 187 -11.25 18.45 22.94
C GLU A 187 -11.16 17.03 22.37
N ASP A 188 -12.26 16.55 21.77
CA ASP A 188 -12.32 15.23 21.14
C ASP A 188 -12.00 15.32 19.64
N PRO A 189 -10.77 14.97 19.21
CA PRO A 189 -10.37 15.05 17.79
C PRO A 189 -11.12 14.06 16.90
N VAL A 190 -11.60 12.94 17.46
CA VAL A 190 -12.32 11.91 16.70
C VAL A 190 -13.72 12.42 16.34
N VAL A 191 -14.40 13.06 17.28
CA VAL A 191 -15.69 13.71 17.01
C VAL A 191 -15.55 14.84 15.99
N MET A 192 -14.49 15.66 16.08
CA MET A 192 -14.23 16.70 15.07
C MET A 192 -14.08 16.11 13.66
N LEU A 193 -13.32 15.01 13.52
CA LEU A 193 -13.19 14.31 12.25
C LEU A 193 -14.53 13.75 11.77
N GLN A 194 -15.31 13.14 12.66
CA GLN A 194 -16.63 12.60 12.31
C GLN A 194 -17.57 13.68 11.79
N VAL A 195 -17.58 14.86 12.42
CA VAL A 195 -18.37 16.00 11.95
C VAL A 195 -17.91 16.43 10.56
N VAL A 196 -16.59 16.54 10.31
CA VAL A 196 -16.05 16.89 8.99
C VAL A 196 -16.45 15.86 7.94
N LEU A 197 -16.33 14.56 8.25
CA LEU A 197 -16.69 13.48 7.33
C LEU A 197 -18.19 13.42 7.06
N ALA A 198 -19.03 13.64 8.08
CA ALA A 198 -20.49 13.65 7.95
C ALA A 198 -21.01 14.79 7.07
N HIS A 199 -20.31 15.93 7.06
CA HIS A 199 -20.65 17.09 6.22
C HIS A 199 -19.86 17.12 4.90
N MET A 200 -19.04 16.10 4.62
CA MET A 200 -18.27 16.04 3.39
C MET A 200 -19.19 15.76 2.20
N HIS A 201 -19.18 16.66 1.21
CA HIS A 201 -19.93 16.46 -0.02
C HIS A 201 -19.53 15.11 -0.68
N PRO A 202 -20.47 14.28 -1.18
CA PRO A 202 -20.18 12.95 -1.72
C PRO A 202 -19.11 12.94 -2.82
N PHE A 203 -19.08 13.98 -3.66
CA PHE A 203 -18.03 14.16 -4.67
C PHE A 203 -16.63 14.29 -4.05
N ARG A 204 -16.49 15.04 -2.94
CA ARG A 204 -15.21 15.17 -2.22
C ARG A 204 -14.81 13.85 -1.59
N ALA A 205 -15.77 13.12 -0.99
CA ALA A 205 -15.51 11.78 -0.44
C ALA A 205 -15.02 10.81 -1.54
N THR A 206 -15.61 10.88 -2.73
CA THR A 206 -15.17 10.08 -3.89
C THR A 206 -13.76 10.45 -4.34
N LEU A 207 -13.44 11.75 -4.42
CA LEU A 207 -12.09 12.21 -4.73
C LEU A 207 -11.06 11.73 -3.69
N TRP A 208 -11.41 11.70 -2.41
CA TRP A 208 -10.54 11.20 -1.34
C TRP A 208 -10.20 9.71 -1.49
N LEU A 209 -11.13 8.91 -2.04
CA LEU A 209 -10.91 7.50 -2.34
C LEU A 209 -10.11 7.28 -3.63
N LEU A 210 -9.98 8.30 -4.50
CA LEU A 210 -9.35 8.15 -5.81
C LEU A 210 -7.91 7.60 -5.71
N PRO A 211 -6.98 8.14 -4.90
CA PRO A 211 -5.62 7.60 -4.85
C PRO A 211 -5.56 6.16 -4.35
N PHE A 212 -6.49 5.77 -3.47
CA PHE A 212 -6.63 4.40 -3.01
C PHE A 212 -7.10 3.47 -4.14
N THR A 213 -8.16 3.84 -4.87
CA THR A 213 -8.66 3.04 -6.00
C THR A 213 -7.61 2.90 -7.11
N LEU A 214 -6.86 3.97 -7.41
CA LEU A 214 -5.74 3.93 -8.35
C LEU A 214 -4.62 3.01 -7.87
N SER A 215 -4.26 3.07 -6.58
CA SER A 215 -3.24 2.18 -6.00
C SER A 215 -3.65 0.71 -6.10
N LEU A 216 -4.91 0.39 -5.78
CA LEU A 216 -5.43 -0.97 -5.90
C LEU A 216 -5.52 -1.44 -7.35
N SER A 217 -5.91 -0.56 -8.28
CA SER A 217 -5.91 -0.86 -9.72
C SER A 217 -4.50 -1.16 -10.24
N LEU A 218 -3.50 -0.40 -9.78
CA LEU A 218 -2.08 -0.66 -10.09
C LEU A 218 -1.63 -2.02 -9.56
N VAL A 219 -1.94 -2.32 -8.30
CA VAL A 219 -1.62 -3.61 -7.68
C VAL A 219 -2.26 -4.76 -8.44
N TRP A 220 -3.52 -4.63 -8.83
CA TRP A 220 -4.23 -5.67 -9.58
C TRP A 220 -3.62 -5.86 -10.98
N THR A 221 -3.35 -4.77 -11.69
CA THR A 221 -2.69 -4.81 -13.00
C THR A 221 -1.30 -5.43 -12.91
N ALA A 222 -0.53 -5.08 -11.87
CA ALA A 222 0.79 -5.67 -11.62
C ALA A 222 0.70 -7.19 -11.37
N LYS A 223 -0.33 -7.64 -10.65
CA LYS A 223 -0.64 -9.06 -10.46
C LYS A 223 -0.95 -9.76 -11.78
N ASP A 224 -1.76 -9.15 -12.65
CA ASP A 224 -2.11 -9.72 -13.96
C ASP A 224 -0.87 -9.85 -14.85
N ILE A 225 -0.04 -8.82 -14.91
CA ILE A 225 1.23 -8.87 -15.65
C ILE A 225 2.15 -9.96 -15.11
N ALA A 226 2.28 -10.09 -13.78
CA ALA A 226 3.08 -11.15 -13.18
C ALA A 226 2.53 -12.55 -13.50
N LEU A 227 1.21 -12.68 -13.61
CA LEU A 227 0.56 -13.94 -14.00
C LEU A 227 0.82 -14.27 -15.48
N GLU A 228 0.78 -13.29 -16.39
CA GLU A 228 1.18 -13.47 -17.79
C GLU A 228 2.62 -13.99 -17.89
N GLN A 229 3.56 -13.35 -17.17
CA GLN A 229 4.96 -13.78 -17.17
C GLN A 229 5.14 -15.21 -16.61
N LEU A 230 4.36 -15.57 -15.58
CA LEU A 230 4.36 -16.93 -15.04
C LEU A 230 3.90 -17.98 -16.06
N LEU A 231 2.89 -17.64 -16.88
CA LEU A 231 2.36 -18.55 -17.91
C LEU A 231 3.37 -18.72 -19.04
N VAL A 232 4.01 -17.63 -19.49
CA VAL A 232 5.07 -17.68 -20.50
C VAL A 232 6.27 -18.51 -19.99
N ALA A 233 6.67 -18.35 -18.74
CA ALA A 233 7.80 -19.09 -18.16
C ALA A 233 7.54 -20.60 -17.96
N LYS A 234 6.30 -21.08 -18.14
CA LYS A 234 5.94 -22.50 -18.05
C LYS A 234 5.95 -23.21 -19.41
N GLN A 235 5.92 -22.45 -20.51
CA GLN A 235 5.98 -22.96 -21.87
C GLN A 235 7.43 -23.24 -22.26
#